data_AF-A0A2M7Q604-F1
#
_entry.id   AF-A0A2M7Q604-F1
#
_cell.length_a   1.000
_cell.length_b   1.000
_cell.length_c   1.000
_cell.angle_alpha   90.00
_cell.angle_beta   90.00
_cell.angle_gamma   90.00
#
_symmetry.space_group_name_H-M   'P 1'
#
loop_
_entity.id
_entity.type
_entity.pdbx_description
1 polymer ?
#
loop_
_entity_poly.entity_id
_entity_poly.type
_entity_poly.pdbx_seq_one_letter_code
_entity_poly.pdbx_strand_id
1 'polypeptide(L)'
;MKNINEFKSRKEWENYLWRVFLKNVEKSKLEKRLANFLNNLLSETEKKNIVRRLTVIFLLKQGKTYKEIGEILWISPGTISAIKKSLLNYRNYRSKYDFYKNKKVEE
;
A
#
# COMPACT_ATOMS: atom_id res chain seq x y z
N MET A 1 22.02 9.77 -10.22
CA MET A 1 21.20 9.79 -8.99
C MET A 1 21.76 10.87 -8.08
N LYS A 2 20.94 11.60 -7.32
CA LYS A 2 21.43 12.52 -6.28
C LYS A 2 22.01 11.72 -5.11
N ASN A 3 23.05 12.25 -4.45
CA ASN A 3 23.57 11.64 -3.22
C ASN A 3 22.64 11.92 -2.04
N ILE A 4 22.59 11.01 -1.06
CA ILE A 4 21.74 11.16 0.14
C ILE A 4 22.13 12.44 0.93
N ASN A 5 23.41 12.81 0.93
CA ASN A 5 23.93 13.99 1.62
C ASN A 5 23.49 15.32 0.99
N GLU A 6 22.94 15.30 -0.24
CA GLU A 6 22.45 16.49 -0.94
C GLU A 6 21.01 16.87 -0.53
N PHE A 7 20.34 16.05 0.27
CA PHE A 7 18.97 16.30 0.72
C PHE A 7 18.95 16.96 2.10
N LYS A 8 18.03 17.91 2.29
CA LYS A 8 17.91 18.70 3.53
C LYS A 8 17.31 17.91 4.69
N SER A 9 16.62 16.81 4.40
CA SER A 9 15.98 15.98 5.42
C SER A 9 15.75 14.55 4.97
N ARG A 10 15.52 13.66 5.94
CA ARG A 10 15.11 12.27 5.68
C ARG A 10 13.89 12.18 4.77
N LYS A 11 12.85 12.93 5.13
CA LYS A 11 11.58 12.97 4.39
C LYS A 11 11.77 13.40 2.93
N GLU A 12 12.73 14.28 2.66
CA GLU A 12 13.00 14.76 1.31
C GLU A 12 13.59 13.66 0.42
N TRP A 13 14.61 12.95 0.89
CA TRP A 13 15.21 11.87 0.09
C TRP A 13 14.28 10.67 -0.04
N GLU A 14 13.47 10.35 0.98
CA GLU A 14 12.43 9.32 0.90
C GLU A 14 11.42 9.63 -0.21
N ASN A 15 10.88 10.86 -0.24
CA ASN A 15 9.97 11.30 -1.29
C ASN A 15 10.62 11.29 -2.68
N TYR A 16 11.88 11.68 -2.77
CA TYR A 16 12.64 11.63 -4.02
C TYR A 16 12.78 10.20 -4.54
N LEU A 17 13.23 9.27 -3.70
CA LEU A 17 13.40 7.87 -4.07
C LEU A 17 12.06 7.23 -4.43
N TRP A 18 11.00 7.54 -3.69
CA TRP A 18 9.66 7.06 -4.01
C TRP A 18 9.20 7.50 -5.41
N ARG A 19 9.42 8.77 -5.76
CA ARG A 19 9.09 9.28 -7.10
C ARG A 19 9.94 8.63 -8.20
N VAL A 20 11.22 8.37 -7.93
CA VAL A 20 12.10 7.66 -8.87
C VAL A 20 11.61 6.23 -9.08
N PHE A 21 11.23 5.53 -8.00
CA PHE A 21 10.62 4.21 -8.07
C PHE A 21 9.38 4.19 -8.94
N LEU A 22 8.41 5.09 -8.71
CA LEU A 22 7.18 5.17 -9.50
C LEU A 22 7.45 5.39 -11.01
N LYS A 23 8.36 6.30 -11.35
CA LYS A 23 8.76 6.55 -12.75
C LYS A 23 9.39 5.31 -13.40
N ASN A 24 10.16 4.52 -12.65
CA ASN A 24 10.77 3.30 -13.18
C ASN A 24 9.74 2.18 -13.37
N VAL A 25 8.78 2.06 -12.46
CA VAL A 25 7.67 1.11 -12.58
C VAL A 25 6.83 1.42 -13.82
N GLU A 26 6.44 2.69 -14.01
CA GLU A 26 5.65 3.15 -15.17
C GLU A 26 6.37 2.91 -16.51
N LYS A 27 7.68 3.14 -16.56
CA LYS A 27 8.50 2.94 -17.77
C LYS A 27 8.79 1.48 -18.09
N SER A 28 8.57 0.56 -17.16
CA SER A 28 8.85 -0.86 -17.37
C SER A 28 7.81 -1.48 -18.30
N LYS A 29 8.00 -1.33 -19.62
CA LYS A 29 7.14 -1.91 -20.67
C LYS A 29 7.13 -3.45 -20.69
N LEU A 30 8.12 -4.10 -20.07
CA LEU A 30 8.17 -5.56 -19.96
C LEU A 30 7.66 -6.02 -18.59
N GLU A 31 6.52 -6.71 -18.61
CA GLU A 31 5.89 -7.35 -17.46
C GLU A 31 6.88 -8.25 -16.70
N LYS A 32 7.69 -9.05 -17.41
CA LYS A 32 8.68 -9.95 -16.80
C LYS A 32 9.79 -9.23 -16.02
N ARG A 33 10.25 -8.07 -16.50
CA ARG A 33 11.31 -7.30 -15.83
C ARG A 33 10.78 -6.63 -14.57
N LEU A 34 9.56 -6.07 -14.64
CA LEU A 34 8.89 -5.50 -13.48
C LEU A 34 8.60 -6.59 -12.43
N ALA A 35 8.11 -7.75 -12.85
CA ALA A 35 7.84 -8.87 -11.97
C ALA A 35 9.10 -9.33 -11.23
N ASN A 36 10.22 -9.53 -11.94
CA ASN A 36 11.49 -9.88 -11.31
C ASN A 36 11.97 -8.80 -10.32
N PHE A 37 11.85 -7.53 -10.69
CA PHE A 37 12.24 -6.42 -9.81
C PHE A 37 11.41 -6.40 -8.52
N LEU A 38 10.08 -6.46 -8.63
CA LEU A 38 9.19 -6.51 -7.47
C LEU A 38 9.40 -7.79 -6.65
N ASN A 39 9.74 -8.90 -7.30
CA ASN A 39 10.01 -10.16 -6.61
C ASN A 39 11.26 -10.11 -5.75
N ASN A 40 12.28 -9.35 -6.16
CA ASN A 40 13.51 -9.13 -5.40
C ASN A 40 13.36 -8.03 -4.34
N LEU A 41 12.49 -7.05 -4.58
CA LEU A 41 12.27 -5.93 -3.66
C LEU A 41 11.38 -6.31 -2.47
N LEU A 42 10.34 -7.09 -2.72
CA LEU A 42 9.30 -7.39 -1.74
C LEU A 42 9.49 -8.79 -1.15
N SER A 43 9.39 -8.87 0.17
CA SER A 43 9.23 -10.14 0.87
C SER A 43 7.90 -10.82 0.51
N GLU A 44 7.83 -12.13 0.75
CA GLU A 44 6.62 -12.91 0.53
C GLU A 44 5.44 -12.39 1.36
N THR A 45 5.70 -11.93 2.59
CA THR A 45 4.69 -11.34 3.47
C THR A 45 4.14 -10.03 2.91
N GLU A 46 5.00 -9.17 2.36
CA GLU A 46 4.57 -7.91 1.72
C GLU A 46 3.72 -8.17 0.48
N LYS A 47 4.11 -9.14 -0.36
CA LYS A 47 3.31 -9.55 -1.52
C LYS A 47 1.93 -10.07 -1.11
N LYS A 48 1.86 -10.97 -0.12
CA LYS A 48 0.58 -11.47 0.42
C LYS A 48 -0.30 -10.34 0.94
N ASN A 49 0.28 -9.34 1.60
CA ASN A 49 -0.46 -8.19 2.08
C ASN A 49 -0.98 -7.30 0.93
N ILE A 50 -0.19 -7.08 -0.12
CA ILE A 50 -0.64 -6.37 -1.33
C ILE A 50 -1.80 -7.12 -1.98
N VAL A 51 -1.64 -8.42 -2.24
CA VAL A 51 -2.67 -9.28 -2.85
C VAL A 51 -3.95 -9.24 -2.02
N ARG A 52 -3.86 -9.44 -0.69
CA ARG A 52 -5.04 -9.39 0.20
C ARG A 52 -5.79 -8.05 0.10
N ARG A 53 -5.08 -6.91 0.04
CA ARG A 53 -5.70 -5.59 -0.12
C ARG A 53 -6.40 -5.45 -1.47
N LEU A 54 -5.80 -5.97 -2.54
CA LEU A 54 -6.41 -5.99 -3.87
C LEU A 54 -7.65 -6.89 -3.90
N THR A 55 -7.61 -8.06 -3.26
CA THR A 55 -8.76 -8.98 -3.17
C THR A 55 -9.94 -8.33 -2.45
N VAL A 56 -9.68 -7.56 -1.38
CA VAL A 56 -10.75 -6.78 -0.72
C VAL A 56 -11.44 -5.84 -1.71
N ILE A 57 -10.68 -5.09 -2.51
CA ILE A 57 -11.25 -4.17 -3.51
C ILE A 57 -12.02 -4.94 -4.59
N PHE A 58 -11.48 -6.06 -5.04
CA PHE A 58 -12.13 -6.92 -6.03
C PHE A 58 -13.49 -7.42 -5.52
N LEU A 59 -13.56 -7.96 -4.31
CA LEU A 59 -14.80 -8.46 -3.70
C LEU A 59 -15.80 -7.33 -3.42
N LEU A 60 -15.34 -6.15 -2.98
CA LEU A 60 -16.21 -4.99 -2.81
C LEU A 60 -16.86 -4.55 -4.14
N LYS A 61 -16.11 -4.59 -5.24
CA LYS A 61 -16.64 -4.28 -6.59
C LYS A 61 -17.65 -5.32 -7.08
N GLN A 62 -17.57 -6.56 -6.60
CA GLN A 62 -18.56 -7.61 -6.85
C GLN A 62 -19.80 -7.51 -5.94
N GLY A 63 -19.91 -6.46 -5.11
CA GLY A 63 -21.06 -6.26 -4.24
C GLY A 63 -21.03 -7.08 -2.94
N LYS A 64 -19.90 -7.73 -2.60
CA LYS A 64 -19.78 -8.49 -1.36
C LYS A 64 -19.83 -7.57 -0.13
N THR A 65 -20.53 -8.03 0.90
CA THR A 65 -20.65 -7.35 2.18
C THR A 65 -19.35 -7.45 2.99
N TYR A 66 -19.19 -6.56 3.98
CA TYR A 66 -18.01 -6.60 4.86
C TYR A 66 -17.92 -7.91 5.65
N LYS A 67 -19.07 -8.52 5.97
CA LYS A 67 -19.13 -9.81 6.66
C LYS A 67 -18.56 -10.93 5.79
N GLU A 68 -19.08 -11.08 4.57
CA GLU A 68 -18.60 -12.10 3.63
C GLU A 68 -17.10 -11.95 3.32
N ILE A 69 -16.63 -10.71 3.10
CA ILE A 69 -15.20 -10.45 2.85
C ILE A 69 -14.36 -10.83 4.08
N GLY A 70 -14.86 -10.53 5.28
CA GLY A 70 -14.20 -10.87 6.53
C GLY A 70 -14.08 -12.37 6.74
N GLU A 71 -15.11 -13.13 6.35
CA GLU A 71 -15.13 -14.60 6.40
C GLU A 71 -14.19 -15.22 5.35
N ILE A 72 -14.15 -14.69 4.12
CA ILE A 72 -13.28 -15.19 3.04
C ILE A 72 -11.80 -14.94 3.36
N LEU A 73 -11.47 -13.72 3.82
CA LEU A 73 -10.09 -13.26 3.94
C LEU A 73 -9.55 -13.27 5.38
N TRP A 74 -10.38 -13.64 6.36
CA TRP A 74 -10.04 -13.65 7.79
C TRP A 74 -9.56 -12.28 8.27
N ILE A 75 -10.28 -11.22 7.89
CA ILE A 75 -9.96 -9.84 8.26
C ILE A 75 -11.14 -9.13 8.90
N SER A 76 -10.83 -8.20 9.80
CA SER A 76 -11.88 -7.44 10.49
C SER A 76 -12.59 -6.44 9.55
N PRO A 77 -13.87 -6.14 9.81
CA PRO A 77 -14.60 -5.06 9.11
C PRO A 77 -13.88 -3.71 9.12
N GLY A 78 -13.14 -3.42 10.20
CA GLY A 78 -12.32 -2.22 10.30
C GLY A 78 -11.18 -2.18 9.28
N THR A 79 -10.54 -3.32 9.03
CA THR A 79 -9.48 -3.45 8.01
C THR A 79 -10.05 -3.23 6.61
N ILE A 80 -11.22 -3.83 6.33
CA ILE A 80 -11.94 -3.64 5.06
C ILE A 80 -12.28 -2.16 4.85
N SER A 81 -12.80 -1.50 5.89
CA SER A 81 -13.11 -0.07 5.86
C SER A 81 -11.88 0.80 5.58
N ALA A 82 -10.74 0.52 6.22
CA ALA A 82 -9.50 1.24 5.97
C ALA A 82 -9.02 1.08 4.52
N ILE A 83 -9.05 -0.16 3.99
CA ILE A 83 -8.68 -0.45 2.60
C ILE A 83 -9.60 0.30 1.64
N LYS A 84 -10.93 0.19 1.82
CA LYS A 84 -11.94 0.89 1.01
C LYS A 84 -11.68 2.40 0.96
N LYS A 85 -11.50 3.03 2.13
CA LYS A 85 -11.25 4.47 2.25
C LYS A 85 -9.95 4.89 1.59
N SER A 86 -8.92 4.05 1.58
CA SER A 86 -7.64 4.37 0.97
C SER A 86 -7.65 4.23 -0.55
N LEU A 87 -8.06 3.07 -1.06
CA LEU A 87 -7.89 2.72 -2.47
C LEU A 87 -9.04 3.18 -3.36
N LEU A 88 -10.27 3.31 -2.84
CA LEU A 88 -11.40 3.83 -3.64
C LEU A 88 -11.55 5.34 -3.54
N ASN A 89 -11.23 5.94 -2.37
CA ASN A 89 -11.36 7.39 -2.18
C ASN A 89 -10.04 8.13 -2.38
N TYR A 90 -9.04 7.50 -3.00
CA TYR A 90 -7.71 8.07 -3.29
C TYR A 90 -7.04 8.72 -2.06
N ARG A 91 -7.12 8.07 -0.90
CA ARG A 91 -6.45 8.50 0.33
C ARG A 91 -5.27 7.59 0.64
N ASN A 92 -4.25 8.12 1.29
CA ASN A 92 -3.15 7.30 1.80
C ASN A 92 -3.69 6.21 2.73
N TYR A 93 -3.24 4.97 2.54
CA TYR A 93 -3.57 3.88 3.45
C TYR A 93 -3.10 4.22 4.85
N ARG A 94 -3.99 4.05 5.83
CA ARG A 94 -3.68 4.18 7.25
C ARG A 94 -4.10 2.89 7.93
N SER A 95 -3.16 2.23 8.59
CA SER A 95 -3.53 1.08 9.41
C SER A 95 -4.33 1.56 10.62
N LYS A 96 -5.08 0.63 11.24
CA LYS A 96 -5.76 0.91 12.51
C LYS A 96 -4.75 1.40 13.57
N TYR A 97 -3.57 0.78 13.63
CA TYR A 97 -2.49 1.19 14.52
C TYR A 97 -2.06 2.65 14.29
N ASP A 98 -1.79 3.05 13.04
CA ASP A 98 -1.38 4.43 12.74
C ASP A 98 -2.46 5.44 13.11
N PHE A 99 -3.73 5.09 12.90
CA PHE A 99 -4.86 5.94 13.25
C PHE A 99 -4.90 6.23 14.76
N TYR A 100 -4.77 5.21 15.61
CA TYR A 100 -4.79 5.40 17.07
C TYR A 100 -3.49 6.00 17.60
N LYS A 101 -2.34 5.70 17.00
CA LYS A 101 -1.06 6.31 17.37
C LYS A 101 -1.09 7.82 17.20
N ASN A 102 -1.60 8.31 16.06
CA ASN A 102 -1.67 9.75 15.80
C ASN A 102 -2.72 10.44 16.67
N LYS A 103 -3.85 9.78 16.96
CA LYS A 103 -4.89 10.35 17.83
C LYS A 103 -4.38 10.62 19.26
N LYS A 104 -3.51 9.76 19.80
CA LYS A 104 -2.87 9.94 21.12
C LYS A 104 -1.82 11.06 21.17
N VAL A 105 -1.39 11.59 20.03
CA VAL A 105 -0.39 12.67 19.96
C VAL A 105 -1.09 14.04 19.84
N GLU A 106 -2.37 14.06 19.50
CA GLU A 106 -3.20 15.26 19.36
C GLU A 106 -4.06 15.55 20.61
N GLU A 107 -4.14 14.62 21.56
CA GLU A 107 -4.75 14.76 22.91
C GLU A 107 -3.68 15.11 23.95
#